data_AF-A0A6B1F538-F1
#
_entry.id   AF-A0A6B1F538-F1
#
_cell.length_a   1.000
_cell.length_b   1.000
_cell.length_c   1.000
_cell.angle_alpha   90.00
_cell.angle_beta   90.00
_cell.angle_gamma   90.00
#
_symmetry.space_group_name_H-M   'P 1'
#
loop_
_entity.id
_entity.type
_entity.pdbx_description
1 polymer ?
#
loop_
_entity_poly.entity_id
_entity_poly.type
_entity_poly.pdbx_seq_one_letter_code
_entity_poly.pdbx_strand_id
1 'polypeptide(L)'
;MLLSRWKIIGLVTLCLLVAGCEFTPLYGPDSPRESYVNQTDITVTGNLDPRKLESVLLDQFGKPTGERSHHLTVDFVISDESGPIMGSGGVYQYIVIGKAKVAFFDLNNGDLIYSDTITARARWISSKEKDEDDMVKRNEVLANLEARDDALNRLRRLMADRIYTRIIAIKPNTDIQQ
;
A
#
# COMPACT_ATOMS: atom_id res chain seq x y z
N MET A 1 -20.99 -44.60 28.58
CA MET A 1 -20.85 -43.13 28.47
C MET A 1 -21.49 -42.70 27.16
N LEU A 2 -22.79 -42.36 27.18
CA LEU A 2 -23.54 -41.89 26.01
C LEU A 2 -23.59 -40.35 26.07
N LEU A 3 -22.79 -39.68 25.25
CA LEU A 3 -22.94 -38.24 25.03
C LEU A 3 -24.34 -37.99 24.44
N SER A 4 -25.13 -37.15 25.12
CA SER A 4 -26.51 -36.86 24.76
C SER A 4 -26.61 -36.38 23.31
N ARG A 5 -27.55 -36.94 22.54
CA ARG A 5 -27.79 -36.65 21.11
C ARG A 5 -27.92 -35.15 20.80
N TRP A 6 -28.35 -34.33 21.76
CA TRP A 6 -28.44 -32.88 21.64
C TRP A 6 -27.10 -32.15 21.57
N LYS A 7 -26.03 -32.67 22.19
CA LYS A 7 -24.70 -32.06 22.10
C LYS A 7 -24.04 -32.28 20.73
N ILE A 8 -24.39 -33.37 20.05
CA ILE A 8 -23.88 -33.68 18.70
C ILE A 8 -24.56 -32.77 17.66
N ILE A 9 -25.86 -32.51 17.81
CA ILE A 9 -26.60 -31.62 16.89
C ILE A 9 -26.04 -30.20 16.96
N GLY A 10 -25.81 -29.65 18.17
CA GLY A 10 -25.27 -28.31 18.32
C GLY A 10 -23.86 -28.11 17.72
N LEU A 11 -23.02 -29.14 17.72
CA LEU A 11 -21.68 -29.07 17.13
C LEU A 11 -21.72 -29.06 15.59
N VAL A 12 -22.64 -29.82 14.99
CA VAL A 12 -22.79 -29.88 13.52
C VAL A 12 -23.35 -28.58 12.96
N THR A 13 -24.30 -27.94 13.65
CA THR A 13 -24.86 -26.65 13.22
C THR A 13 -23.83 -25.52 13.26
N LEU A 14 -22.89 -25.55 14.22
CA LEU A 14 -21.81 -24.57 14.31
C LEU A 14 -20.79 -24.71 13.16
N CYS A 15 -20.44 -25.93 12.74
CA CYS A 15 -19.57 -26.14 11.58
C CYS A 15 -20.21 -25.66 10.26
N LEU A 16 -21.52 -25.81 10.09
CA LEU A 16 -22.24 -25.32 8.90
C LEU A 16 -22.31 -23.79 8.84
N LEU A 17 -22.36 -23.11 9.99
CA LEU A 17 -22.32 -21.64 10.06
C LEU A 17 -20.94 -21.07 9.72
N VAL A 18 -19.85 -21.78 9.99
CA VAL A 18 -18.49 -21.34 9.63
C VAL A 18 -18.16 -21.65 8.16
N ALA A 19 -18.76 -22.71 7.59
CA ALA A 19 -18.64 -23.02 6.17
C ALA A 19 -19.46 -22.08 5.25
N GLY A 20 -20.33 -21.23 5.82
CA GLY A 20 -21.14 -20.26 5.06
C GLY A 20 -20.51 -18.86 4.92
N CYS A 21 -19.36 -18.60 5.55
CA CYS A 21 -18.55 -17.44 5.18
C CYS A 21 -17.64 -17.88 4.03
N GLU A 22 -18.02 -17.52 2.80
CA GLU A 22 -17.18 -17.68 1.60
C GLU A 22 -15.89 -16.85 1.74
N PHE A 23 -14.93 -17.38 2.49
CA PHE A 23 -13.62 -16.78 2.63
C PHE A 23 -12.77 -17.22 1.43
N THR A 24 -12.79 -16.41 0.36
CA THR A 24 -11.85 -16.58 -0.73
C THR A 24 -10.51 -15.97 -0.32
N PRO A 25 -9.43 -16.77 -0.22
CA PRO A 25 -8.13 -16.23 0.14
C PRO A 25 -7.65 -15.26 -0.96
N LEU A 26 -7.05 -14.15 -0.54
CA LEU A 26 -6.51 -13.12 -1.43
C LEU A 26 -5.29 -13.61 -2.23
N TYR A 27 -4.72 -14.75 -1.83
CA TYR A 27 -3.53 -15.37 -2.40
C TYR A 27 -3.76 -16.86 -2.59
N GLY A 28 -3.05 -17.44 -3.56
CA GLY A 28 -3.16 -18.85 -3.94
C GLY A 28 -3.75 -19.01 -5.34
N PRO A 29 -3.82 -20.26 -5.84
CA PRO A 29 -4.49 -20.57 -7.08
C PRO A 29 -5.93 -20.04 -7.06
N ASP A 30 -6.41 -19.52 -8.19
CA ASP A 30 -7.76 -18.97 -8.35
C ASP A 30 -8.06 -17.73 -7.48
N SER A 31 -7.02 -17.09 -6.93
CA SER A 31 -7.20 -15.85 -6.16
C SER A 31 -7.46 -14.65 -7.07
N PRO A 32 -8.22 -13.63 -6.61
CA PRO A 32 -8.44 -12.38 -7.36
C PRO A 32 -7.14 -11.70 -7.84
N ARG A 33 -6.03 -11.93 -7.13
CA ARG A 33 -4.70 -11.43 -7.48
C ARG A 33 -4.26 -11.86 -8.88
N GLU A 34 -4.55 -13.09 -9.30
CA GLU A 34 -4.07 -13.63 -10.59
C GLU A 34 -4.66 -12.87 -11.78
N SER A 35 -5.84 -12.25 -11.63
CA SER A 35 -6.48 -11.43 -12.65
C SER A 35 -5.81 -10.07 -12.86
N TYR A 36 -5.01 -9.59 -11.90
CA TYR A 36 -4.41 -8.25 -11.95
C TYR A 36 -2.89 -8.26 -12.09
N VAL A 37 -2.22 -9.28 -11.54
CA VAL A 37 -0.76 -9.41 -11.58
C VAL A 37 -0.26 -9.67 -13.01
N ASN A 38 0.79 -8.97 -13.42
CA ASN A 38 1.36 -8.96 -14.77
C ASN A 38 0.38 -8.52 -15.89
N GLN A 39 -0.80 -8.01 -15.55
CA GLN A 39 -1.82 -7.54 -16.51
C GLN A 39 -2.17 -6.06 -16.34
N THR A 40 -1.66 -5.42 -15.28
CA THR A 40 -1.95 -4.03 -14.93
C THR A 40 -0.83 -3.12 -15.40
N ASP A 41 -1.15 -2.21 -16.32
CA ASP A 41 -0.28 -1.08 -16.65
C ASP A 41 -0.40 0.01 -15.58
N ILE A 42 0.71 0.66 -15.22
CA ILE A 42 0.74 1.59 -14.08
C ILE A 42 1.28 2.92 -14.55
N THR A 43 0.56 4.00 -14.24
CA THR A 43 1.02 5.37 -14.46
C THR A 43 0.93 6.15 -13.17
N VAL A 44 2.07 6.67 -12.71
CA VAL A 44 2.15 7.51 -11.53
C VAL A 44 2.55 8.93 -11.91
N THR A 45 1.77 9.90 -11.47
CA THR A 45 2.04 11.33 -11.59
C THR A 45 2.13 11.97 -10.20
N GLY A 46 2.52 13.24 -10.14
CA GLY A 46 2.54 14.02 -8.90
C GLY A 46 3.90 14.63 -8.57
N ASN A 47 4.15 14.95 -7.30
CA ASN A 47 5.38 15.63 -6.86
C ASN A 47 6.37 14.65 -6.21
N LEU A 48 7.66 15.02 -6.18
CA LEU A 48 8.72 14.27 -5.49
C LEU A 48 8.91 12.81 -5.95
N ASP A 49 9.46 12.67 -7.15
CA ASP A 49 9.93 11.39 -7.74
C ASP A 49 8.83 10.33 -7.86
N PRO A 50 7.84 10.54 -8.76
CA PRO A 50 6.74 9.60 -9.00
C PRO A 50 7.25 8.23 -9.48
N ARG A 51 8.41 8.19 -10.15
CA ARG A 51 9.02 6.95 -10.66
C ARG A 51 9.40 5.98 -9.54
N LYS A 52 9.80 6.47 -8.37
CA LYS A 52 10.08 5.60 -7.21
C LYS A 52 8.83 4.92 -6.67
N LEU A 53 7.65 5.55 -6.72
CA LEU A 53 6.41 4.88 -6.34
C LEU A 53 5.97 3.90 -7.42
N GLU A 54 6.06 4.32 -8.69
CA GLU A 54 5.79 3.47 -9.84
C GLU A 54 6.61 2.18 -9.81
N SER A 55 7.92 2.27 -9.54
CA SER A 55 8.77 1.08 -9.46
C SER A 55 8.35 0.12 -8.36
N VAL A 56 7.97 0.64 -7.18
CA VAL A 56 7.51 -0.21 -6.07
C VAL A 56 6.15 -0.85 -6.39
N LEU A 57 5.26 -0.13 -7.06
CA LEU A 57 3.99 -0.69 -7.53
C LEU A 57 4.22 -1.78 -8.58
N LEU A 58 5.13 -1.57 -9.53
CA LEU A 58 5.50 -2.57 -10.53
C LEU A 58 6.16 -3.81 -9.89
N ASP A 59 6.92 -3.67 -8.80
CA ASP A 59 7.47 -4.80 -8.07
C ASP A 59 6.35 -5.66 -7.42
N GLN A 60 5.22 -5.03 -7.03
CA GLN A 60 4.09 -5.71 -6.40
C GLN A 60 3.11 -6.32 -7.41
N PHE A 61 2.72 -5.55 -8.42
CA PHE A 61 1.82 -5.98 -9.49
C PHE A 61 2.52 -6.86 -10.53
N GLY A 62 3.86 -6.80 -10.61
CA GLY A 62 4.63 -7.41 -11.68
C GLY A 62 4.58 -6.58 -12.97
N LYS A 63 5.65 -6.63 -13.76
CA LYS A 63 5.70 -5.94 -15.04
C LYS A 63 4.82 -6.66 -16.05
N PRO A 64 3.98 -5.93 -16.83
CA PRO A 64 3.20 -6.56 -17.89
C PRO A 64 4.11 -7.25 -18.91
N THR A 65 3.95 -8.56 -19.07
CA THR A 65 4.71 -9.37 -20.02
C THR A 65 3.92 -9.73 -21.28
N GLY A 66 2.63 -9.38 -21.33
CA GLY A 66 1.71 -9.66 -22.43
C GLY A 66 0.67 -8.56 -22.62
N GLU A 67 -0.53 -8.95 -23.05
CA GLU A 67 -1.66 -8.04 -23.23
C GLU A 67 -2.09 -7.43 -21.89
N ARG A 68 -2.36 -6.13 -21.91
CA ARG A 68 -2.74 -5.36 -20.71
C ARG A 68 -4.26 -5.33 -20.63
N SER A 69 -4.79 -5.89 -19.57
CA SER A 69 -6.25 -5.91 -19.33
C SER A 69 -6.69 -4.72 -18.47
N HIS A 70 -5.77 -4.11 -17.71
CA HIS A 70 -6.11 -3.07 -16.75
C HIS A 70 -5.11 -1.91 -16.77
N HIS A 71 -5.56 -0.75 -16.32
CA HIS A 71 -4.72 0.43 -16.14
C HIS A 71 -4.95 1.09 -14.78
N LEU A 72 -3.86 1.30 -14.04
CA LEU A 72 -3.83 1.96 -12.74
C LEU A 72 -3.20 3.34 -12.89
N THR A 73 -3.99 4.38 -12.61
CA THR A 73 -3.50 5.75 -12.50
C THR A 73 -3.37 6.15 -11.04
N VAL A 74 -2.26 6.80 -10.69
CA VAL A 74 -1.99 7.29 -9.35
C VAL A 74 -1.44 8.72 -9.41
N ASP A 75 -2.22 9.69 -8.92
CA ASP A 75 -1.73 11.05 -8.67
C ASP A 75 -1.26 11.13 -7.22
N PHE A 76 0.07 11.03 -7.03
CA PHE A 76 0.72 10.93 -5.73
C PHE A 76 1.40 12.24 -5.35
N VAL A 77 0.89 12.85 -4.28
CA VAL A 77 1.46 14.07 -3.71
C VAL A 77 1.97 13.80 -2.30
N ILE A 78 3.22 14.16 -2.06
CA ILE A 78 3.80 14.29 -0.74
C ILE A 78 3.61 15.73 -0.29
N SER A 79 2.84 15.93 0.77
CA SER A 79 2.70 17.23 1.43
C SER A 79 3.81 17.43 2.45
N ASP A 80 4.12 18.71 2.71
CA ASP A 80 5.16 19.14 3.63
C ASP A 80 5.10 18.47 5.01
N GLU A 81 6.27 18.43 5.63
CA GLU A 81 6.46 17.88 6.96
C GLU A 81 5.63 18.66 7.98
N SER A 82 4.80 17.96 8.76
CA SER A 82 4.22 18.60 9.94
C SER A 82 5.38 18.99 10.86
N GLY A 83 5.39 20.25 11.31
CA GLY A 83 6.47 20.85 12.10
C GLY A 83 6.91 20.00 13.29
N PRO A 84 8.14 20.22 13.77
CA PRO A 84 8.79 19.26 14.64
C PRO A 84 8.04 19.06 15.95
N ILE A 85 7.76 17.80 16.28
CA ILE A 85 7.35 17.42 17.64
C ILE A 85 8.64 17.41 18.47
N MET A 86 8.76 18.36 19.39
CA MET A 86 9.96 18.54 20.21
C MET A 86 10.10 17.37 21.19
N GLY A 87 11.17 16.58 21.03
CA GLY A 87 11.63 15.65 22.05
C GLY A 87 12.54 16.38 23.06
N SER A 88 12.71 15.81 24.25
CA SER A 88 13.75 16.32 25.16
C SER A 88 15.13 16.12 24.52
N GLY A 89 16.06 17.05 24.75
CA GLY A 89 17.46 16.89 24.35
C GLY A 89 17.85 17.32 22.93
N GLY A 90 17.04 18.11 22.21
CA GLY A 90 17.43 18.62 20.87
C GLY A 90 17.13 17.65 19.72
N VAL A 91 16.27 16.66 19.98
CA VAL A 91 15.74 15.73 19.00
C VAL A 91 14.40 16.24 18.48
N TYR A 92 14.26 16.34 17.16
CA TYR A 92 13.06 16.83 16.51
C TYR A 92 12.44 15.74 15.65
N GLN A 93 11.16 15.46 15.84
CA GLN A 93 10.44 14.47 15.04
C GLN A 93 9.61 15.13 13.96
N TYR A 94 9.80 14.70 12.72
CA TYR A 94 9.07 15.16 11.55
C TYR A 94 8.17 14.06 11.01
N ILE A 95 7.04 14.46 10.40
CA ILE A 95 6.11 13.53 9.77
C ILE A 95 5.95 13.92 8.31
N VAL A 96 6.28 13.00 7.41
CA VAL A 96 6.00 13.12 5.99
C VAL A 96 4.64 12.50 5.71
N ILE A 97 3.76 13.23 5.03
CA ILE A 97 2.40 12.76 4.69
C ILE A 97 2.30 12.63 3.17
N GLY A 98 1.89 11.45 2.71
CA GLY A 98 1.62 11.18 1.30
C GLY A 98 0.13 10.98 1.08
N LYS A 99 -0.38 11.52 -0.02
CA LYS A 99 -1.76 11.38 -0.49
C LYS A 99 -1.75 10.94 -1.95
N ALA A 100 -2.44 9.85 -2.26
CA ALA A 100 -2.58 9.30 -3.59
C ALA A 100 -4.05 9.31 -3.99
N LYS A 101 -4.39 9.96 -5.11
CA LYS A 101 -5.66 9.72 -5.78
C LYS A 101 -5.45 8.58 -6.76
N VAL A 102 -6.27 7.54 -6.64
CA VAL A 102 -6.13 6.29 -7.38
C VAL A 102 -7.35 6.12 -8.25
N ALA A 103 -7.15 5.74 -9.50
CA ALA A 103 -8.23 5.25 -10.36
C ALA A 103 -7.74 4.04 -11.17
N PHE A 104 -8.54 2.98 -11.15
CA PHE A 104 -8.26 1.68 -11.76
C PHE A 104 -9.34 1.36 -12.80
N PHE A 105 -8.89 1.05 -14.01
CA PHE A 105 -9.73 0.93 -15.19
C PHE A 105 -9.58 -0.46 -15.84
N ASP A 106 -10.67 -0.96 -16.40
CA ASP A 106 -10.66 -2.06 -17.36
C ASP A 106 -10.33 -1.49 -18.76
N LEU A 107 -9.33 -2.05 -19.43
CA LEU A 107 -8.90 -1.58 -20.75
C LEU A 107 -9.77 -2.12 -21.89
N ASN A 108 -10.55 -3.18 -21.66
CA ASN A 108 -11.40 -3.78 -22.69
C ASN A 108 -12.61 -2.90 -23.02
N ASN A 109 -13.23 -2.31 -22.00
CA ASN A 109 -14.41 -1.45 -22.12
C ASN A 109 -14.16 0.01 -21.71
N GLY A 110 -13.03 0.31 -21.05
CA GLY A 110 -12.71 1.65 -20.54
C GLY A 110 -13.40 1.99 -19.22
N ASP A 111 -14.05 1.02 -18.56
CA ASP A 111 -14.84 1.26 -17.35
C ASP A 111 -13.95 1.53 -16.13
N LEU A 112 -14.39 2.47 -15.28
CA LEU A 112 -13.78 2.71 -13.99
C LEU A 112 -14.22 1.61 -13.01
N ILE A 113 -13.29 0.71 -12.67
CA ILE A 113 -13.50 -0.37 -11.70
C ILE A 113 -13.46 0.19 -10.27
N TYR A 114 -12.50 1.08 -9.98
CA TYR A 114 -12.27 1.57 -8.63
C TYR A 114 -11.63 2.95 -8.63
N SER A 115 -12.07 3.82 -7.71
CA SER A 115 -11.34 5.05 -7.39
C SER A 115 -11.37 5.34 -5.90
N ASP A 116 -10.29 5.89 -5.38
CA ASP A 116 -10.21 6.32 -3.98
C ASP A 116 -9.08 7.32 -3.75
N THR A 117 -9.08 7.93 -2.56
CA THR A 117 -7.99 8.73 -2.04
C THR A 117 -7.33 8.02 -0.85
N ILE A 118 -6.10 7.58 -1.04
CA ILE A 118 -5.32 6.87 -0.03
C ILE A 118 -4.33 7.84 0.60
N THR A 119 -4.28 7.85 1.94
CA THR A 119 -3.30 8.65 2.70
C THR A 119 -2.38 7.73 3.48
N ALA A 120 -1.10 8.09 3.58
CA ALA A 120 -0.09 7.39 4.35
C ALA A 120 0.84 8.41 5.03
N ARG A 121 1.53 7.98 6.10
CA ARG A 121 2.46 8.84 6.85
C ARG A 121 3.68 8.05 7.30
N ALA A 122 4.84 8.69 7.24
CA ALA A 122 6.10 8.16 7.74
C ALA A 122 6.78 9.20 8.64
N ARG A 123 7.58 8.75 9.60
CA ARG A 123 8.26 9.63 10.57
C ARG A 123 9.76 9.48 10.46
N TRP A 124 10.46 10.60 10.54
CA TRP A 124 11.90 10.64 10.70
C TRP A 124 12.28 11.54 11.87
N ILE A 125 13.50 11.34 12.35
CA ILE A 125 14.05 12.04 13.49
C ILE A 125 15.23 12.85 12.99
N SER A 126 15.23 14.13 13.31
CA SER A 126 16.38 15.00 13.17
C SER A 126 17.10 15.13 14.50
N SER A 127 18.41 14.96 14.49
CA SER A 127 19.27 15.39 15.58
C SER A 127 19.72 16.82 15.31
N LYS A 128 19.73 17.65 16.36
CA LYS A 128 20.48 18.91 16.36
C LYS A 128 21.54 18.84 17.43
N GLU A 129 22.79 18.68 17.02
CA GLU A 129 23.92 18.70 17.95
C GLU A 129 24.18 20.16 18.37
N LYS A 130 24.54 20.35 19.64
CA LYS A 130 24.87 21.68 20.17
C LYS A 130 26.35 22.05 19.98
N ASP A 131 27.18 21.12 19.52
CA ASP A 131 28.61 21.37 19.32
C ASP A 131 28.87 22.28 18.11
N GLU A 132 29.81 23.20 18.28
CA GLU A 132 30.14 24.20 17.26
C GLU A 132 31.12 23.69 16.19
N ASP A 133 31.65 22.47 16.32
CA ASP A 133 32.58 21.88 15.36
C ASP A 133 31.92 21.67 13.98
N ASP A 134 32.55 22.21 12.94
CA ASP A 134 32.10 22.12 11.55
C ASP A 134 32.01 20.67 11.06
N MET A 135 32.86 19.76 11.55
CA MET A 135 32.76 18.34 11.19
C MET A 135 31.49 17.70 11.74
N VAL A 136 31.12 18.02 12.97
CA VAL A 136 29.92 17.51 13.63
C VAL A 136 28.66 18.03 12.94
N LYS A 137 28.63 19.33 12.61
CA LYS A 137 27.52 19.94 11.85
C LYS A 137 27.32 19.31 10.47
N ARG A 138 28.40 19.00 9.73
CA ARG A 138 28.27 18.33 8.43
C ARG A 138 27.68 16.92 8.56
N ASN A 139 28.12 16.17 9.57
CA ASN A 139 27.59 14.82 9.83
C ASN A 139 26.11 14.88 10.23
N GLU A 140 25.70 15.90 10.98
CA GLU A 140 24.30 16.14 11.33
C GLU A 140 23.43 16.39 10.08
N VAL A 141 23.87 17.26 9.17
CA VAL A 141 23.12 17.55 7.93
C VAL A 141 22.96 16.29 7.08
N LEU A 142 24.02 15.50 6.94
CA LEU A 142 23.97 14.23 6.21
C LEU A 142 23.04 13.22 6.87
N ALA A 143 23.14 13.04 8.19
CA ALA A 143 22.28 12.13 8.95
C ALA A 143 20.79 12.52 8.82
N ASN A 144 20.48 13.81 8.89
CA ASN A 144 19.13 14.33 8.72
C ASN A 144 18.61 14.09 7.29
N LEU A 145 19.45 14.27 6.27
CA LEU A 145 19.09 13.99 4.88
C LEU A 145 18.80 12.52 4.64
N GLU A 146 19.64 11.61 5.15
CA GLU A 146 19.45 10.17 5.05
C GLU A 146 18.20 9.69 5.80
N ALA A 147 17.98 10.20 7.02
CA ALA A 147 16.79 9.89 7.80
C ALA A 147 15.50 10.32 7.08
N ARG A 148 15.54 11.46 6.39
CA ARG A 148 14.43 11.95 5.56
C ARG A 148 14.21 11.08 4.33
N ASP A 149 15.26 10.71 3.60
CA ASP A 149 15.12 9.83 2.42
C ASP A 149 14.59 8.44 2.81
N ASP A 150 15.06 7.88 3.93
CA ASP A 150 14.51 6.64 4.49
C ASP A 150 13.01 6.75 4.79
N ALA A 151 12.56 7.82 5.45
CA ALA A 151 11.14 8.01 5.70
C ALA A 151 10.32 8.16 4.41
N LEU A 152 10.85 8.83 3.39
CA LEU A 152 10.21 8.91 2.07
C LEU A 152 10.11 7.54 1.41
N ASN A 153 11.15 6.70 1.50
CA ASN A 153 11.14 5.35 0.95
C ASN A 153 10.14 4.45 1.69
N ARG A 154 10.08 4.54 3.03
CA ARG A 154 9.07 3.84 3.85
C ARG A 154 7.65 4.30 3.50
N LEU A 155 7.44 5.60 3.28
CA LEU A 155 6.14 6.15 2.86
C LEU A 155 5.69 5.58 1.52
N ARG A 156 6.59 5.52 0.53
CA ARG A 156 6.28 4.96 -0.80
C ARG A 156 5.90 3.49 -0.73
N ARG A 157 6.65 2.67 0.02
CA ARG A 157 6.31 1.26 0.25
C ARG A 157 4.94 1.10 0.91
N LEU A 158 4.69 1.85 1.99
CA LEU A 158 3.41 1.82 2.67
C LEU A 158 2.25 2.25 1.75
N MET A 159 2.49 3.23 0.87
CA MET A 159 1.49 3.67 -0.12
C MET A 159 1.22 2.58 -1.16
N ALA A 160 2.27 1.98 -1.72
CA ALA A 160 2.16 0.89 -2.67
C ALA A 160 1.39 -0.30 -2.07
N ASP A 161 1.76 -0.74 -0.86
CA ASP A 161 1.06 -1.83 -0.16
C ASP A 161 -0.43 -1.56 0.01
N ARG A 162 -0.79 -0.32 0.38
CA ARG A 162 -2.20 0.08 0.55
C ARG A 162 -2.96 0.13 -0.77
N ILE A 163 -2.34 0.66 -1.83
CA ILE A 163 -2.92 0.67 -3.18
C ILE A 163 -3.14 -0.78 -3.63
N TYR A 164 -2.07 -1.57 -3.63
CA TYR A 164 -2.08 -2.96 -4.07
C TYR A 164 -3.13 -3.79 -3.33
N THR A 165 -3.15 -3.75 -1.99
CA THR A 165 -4.12 -4.50 -1.17
C THR A 165 -5.56 -4.12 -1.49
N ARG A 166 -5.85 -2.84 -1.73
CA ARG A 166 -7.20 -2.39 -2.08
C ARG A 166 -7.61 -2.83 -3.47
N ILE A 167 -6.69 -2.82 -4.44
CA ILE A 167 -6.97 -3.26 -5.81
C ILE A 167 -7.19 -4.78 -5.87
N ILE A 168 -6.29 -5.58 -5.29
CA ILE A 168 -6.43 -7.04 -5.36
C ILE A 168 -7.62 -7.56 -4.55
N ALA A 169 -8.14 -6.77 -3.60
CA ALA A 169 -9.37 -7.11 -2.86
C ALA A 169 -10.65 -6.89 -3.69
N ILE A 170 -10.55 -6.25 -4.86
CA ILE A 170 -11.68 -6.10 -5.78
C ILE A 170 -11.92 -7.44 -6.47
N LYS A 171 -13.14 -7.95 -6.36
CA LYS A 171 -13.55 -9.15 -7.11
C LYS A 171 -13.50 -8.84 -8.62
N PRO A 172 -12.72 -9.58 -9.42
CA PRO A 172 -12.72 -9.39 -10.87
C PRO A 172 -14.13 -9.64 -11.41
N ASN A 173 -14.57 -8.80 -12.35
CA ASN A 173 -15.87 -8.96 -12.96
C ASN A 173 -15.77 -10.12 -13.98
N THR A 174 -16.11 -11.33 -13.55
CA THR A 174 -16.02 -12.54 -14.40
C THR A 174 -17.19 -12.73 -15.35
N ASP A 175 -18.01 -11.70 -15.59
CA ASP A 175 -19.13 -11.73 -16.54
C ASP A 175 -18.68 -11.59 -18.01
N ILE A 176 -17.61 -12.29 -18.40
CA ILE A 176 -17.37 -12.62 -19.81
C ILE A 176 -18.01 -14.00 -20.01
N GLN A 177 -19.24 -13.99 -20.51
CA GLN A 177 -19.89 -15.21 -20.98
C GLN A 177 -19.06 -15.86 -22.09
N GLN A 178 -18.93 -17.19 -21.95
CA GLN A 178 -18.58 -18.25 -22.90
C GLN A 178 -18.31 -17.86 -24.36
#